data_AF-A0A2S4VZ01-F1
#
_entry.id   AF-A0A2S4VZ01-F1
#
_cell.length_a   1.000
_cell.length_b   1.000
_cell.length_c   1.000
_cell.angle_alpha   90.00
_cell.angle_beta   90.00
_cell.angle_gamma   90.00
#
_symmetry.space_group_name_H-M   'P 1'
#
loop_
_entity.id
_entity.type
_entity.pdbx_description
1 polymer ?
#
loop_
_entity_poly.entity_id
_entity_poly.type
_entity_poly.pdbx_seq_one_letter_code
_entity_poly.pdbx_strand_id
1 'polypeptide(L)'
;MAAIQRRSKPVDRAIKLFNQRRREYLQKYDPSRLRLPENKDMTLSEFQSMDLDDPLWNDGHFYHTRAPWATDPLVRGGIRSVHLLDRVEEIELITQELDRAITWAHSYHGLILSKISLIELAAEEPVDVNNVEFSSFLTGFSMKGRLRLLHSELKLHLNEHERLMVGWMPDVRFLWTKTRCQYTKSEHPWFNVIETVKKHLNGADMAFIDDALENLTFAENGTNVEEQEQAENNAQDFRSPQTNNRVMRGSMGRS
;
A
#
# COMPACT_ATOMS: atom_id res chain seq x y z
N MET A 1 -15.46 7.67 -3.45
CA MET A 1 -16.74 7.74 -2.71
C MET A 1 -16.99 9.05 -1.92
N ALA A 2 -15.97 9.85 -1.56
CA ALA A 2 -16.17 11.07 -0.75
C ALA A 2 -17.01 12.19 -1.41
N ALA A 3 -17.00 12.29 -2.74
CA ALA A 3 -17.74 13.34 -3.45
C ALA A 3 -19.28 13.18 -3.37
N ILE A 4 -19.78 11.94 -3.38
CA ILE A 4 -21.22 11.63 -3.27
C ILE A 4 -21.70 11.90 -1.82
N GLN A 5 -20.92 11.50 -0.82
CA GLN A 5 -21.25 11.73 0.59
C GLN A 5 -21.31 13.24 0.93
N ARG A 6 -20.41 14.06 0.38
CA ARG A 6 -20.45 15.52 0.55
C ARG A 6 -21.74 16.17 0.03
N ARG A 7 -22.38 15.56 -0.98
CA ARG A 7 -23.63 16.05 -1.56
C ARG A 7 -24.88 15.40 -0.97
N SER A 8 -24.75 14.45 -0.03
CA SER A 8 -25.91 13.75 0.54
C SER A 8 -26.85 14.70 1.29
N LYS A 9 -26.31 15.63 2.09
CA LYS A 9 -27.09 16.62 2.85
C LYS A 9 -27.90 17.58 1.96
N PRO A 10 -27.31 18.25 0.95
CA PRO A 10 -28.10 19.10 0.07
C PRO A 10 -29.13 18.31 -0.76
N VAL A 11 -28.80 17.09 -1.19
CA VAL A 11 -29.73 16.22 -1.94
C VAL A 11 -30.89 15.78 -1.05
N ASP A 12 -30.65 15.34 0.19
CA ASP A 12 -31.69 14.98 1.16
C ASP A 12 -32.65 16.14 1.46
N ARG A 13 -32.12 17.37 1.54
CA ARG A 13 -32.97 18.58 1.68
C ARG A 13 -33.86 18.79 0.46
N ALA A 14 -33.34 18.59 -0.75
CA ALA A 14 -34.12 18.72 -1.98
C ALA A 14 -35.22 17.64 -2.06
N ILE A 15 -34.90 16.39 -1.69
CA ILE A 15 -35.86 15.28 -1.65
C ILE A 15 -37.00 15.58 -0.65
N LYS A 16 -36.66 16.05 0.56
CA LYS A 16 -37.66 16.44 1.57
C LYS A 16 -38.57 17.56 1.07
N LEU A 17 -38.00 18.58 0.41
CA LEU A 17 -38.75 19.68 -0.16
C LEU A 17 -39.68 19.20 -1.29
N PHE A 18 -39.20 18.31 -2.17
CA PHE A 18 -40.00 17.71 -3.22
C PHE A 18 -41.19 16.91 -2.64
N ASN A 19 -40.93 16.02 -1.68
CA ASN A 19 -41.96 15.23 -1.01
C ASN A 19 -43.02 16.12 -0.37
N GLN A 20 -42.59 17.16 0.34
CA GLN A 20 -43.51 18.14 0.94
C GLN A 20 -44.39 18.79 -0.14
N ARG A 21 -43.80 19.36 -1.20
CA ARG A 21 -44.52 20.04 -2.27
C ARG A 21 -45.51 19.13 -2.99
N ARG A 22 -45.10 17.89 -3.27
CA ARG A 22 -45.95 16.88 -3.91
C ARG A 22 -47.15 16.52 -3.03
N ARG A 23 -46.94 16.33 -1.72
CA ARG A 23 -48.04 16.07 -0.76
C ARG A 23 -49.02 17.25 -0.71
N GLU A 24 -48.52 18.47 -0.56
CA GLU A 24 -49.33 19.69 -0.52
C GLU A 24 -50.16 19.85 -1.80
N TYR A 25 -49.56 19.61 -2.97
CA TYR A 25 -50.24 19.66 -4.26
C TYR A 25 -51.34 18.60 -4.37
N LEU A 26 -51.01 17.33 -4.16
CA LEU A 26 -51.98 16.23 -4.29
C LEU A 26 -53.10 16.35 -3.26
N GLN A 27 -52.80 16.75 -2.02
CA GLN A 27 -53.83 16.98 -1.01
C GLN A 27 -54.82 18.07 -1.42
N LYS A 28 -54.37 19.08 -2.18
CA LYS A 28 -55.22 20.19 -2.63
C LYS A 28 -56.01 19.89 -3.90
N TYR A 29 -55.41 19.17 -4.85
CA TYR A 29 -55.95 19.03 -6.21
C TYR A 29 -56.39 17.61 -6.58
N ASP A 30 -55.80 16.56 -5.98
CA ASP A 30 -56.19 15.16 -6.21
C ASP A 30 -55.85 14.26 -4.99
N PRO A 31 -56.66 14.30 -3.92
CA PRO A 31 -56.37 13.57 -2.68
C PRO A 31 -56.38 12.04 -2.85
N SER A 32 -57.10 11.53 -3.85
CA SER A 32 -57.13 10.11 -4.19
C SER A 32 -55.75 9.60 -4.60
N ARG A 33 -55.04 10.36 -5.44
CA ARG A 33 -53.71 9.99 -5.93
C ARG A 33 -52.64 9.97 -4.84
N LEU A 34 -52.82 10.72 -3.75
CA LEU A 34 -51.88 10.74 -2.63
C LEU A 34 -51.68 9.35 -1.98
N ARG A 35 -52.68 8.47 -2.06
CA ARG A 35 -52.62 7.11 -1.48
C ARG A 35 -51.97 6.08 -2.38
N LEU A 36 -51.66 6.43 -3.63
CA LEU A 36 -51.06 5.50 -4.59
C LEU A 36 -49.61 5.17 -4.20
N PRO A 37 -49.15 3.93 -4.44
CA PRO A 37 -47.77 3.52 -4.13
C PRO A 37 -46.69 4.41 -4.75
N GLU A 38 -46.93 4.88 -5.98
CA GLU A 38 -46.03 5.75 -6.75
C GLU A 38 -45.84 7.15 -6.13
N ASN A 39 -46.79 7.60 -5.32
CA ASN A 39 -46.78 8.93 -4.70
C ASN A 39 -46.27 8.93 -3.25
N LYS A 40 -45.72 7.80 -2.78
CA LYS A 40 -45.08 7.70 -1.47
C LYS A 40 -43.81 8.56 -1.41
N ASP A 41 -43.54 9.12 -0.24
CA ASP A 41 -42.35 9.93 0.02
C ASP A 41 -41.08 9.15 -0.31
N MET A 42 -40.25 9.76 -1.16
CA MET A 42 -38.99 9.19 -1.59
C MET A 42 -37.91 9.39 -0.55
N THR A 43 -37.08 8.38 -0.34
CA THR A 43 -35.90 8.43 0.53
C THR A 43 -34.62 8.67 -0.27
N LEU A 44 -33.56 9.11 0.41
CA LEU A 44 -32.25 9.28 -0.22
C LEU A 44 -31.70 7.96 -0.80
N SER A 45 -31.97 6.82 -0.14
CA SER A 45 -31.53 5.52 -0.62
C SER A 45 -32.23 5.12 -1.91
N GLU A 46 -33.55 5.31 -1.97
CA GLU A 46 -34.34 5.04 -3.19
C GLU A 46 -33.88 5.95 -4.33
N PHE A 47 -33.66 7.23 -4.06
CA PHE A 47 -33.13 8.17 -5.05
C PHE A 47 -31.75 7.74 -5.60
N GLN A 48 -30.86 7.23 -4.74
CA GLN A 48 -29.54 6.74 -5.18
C GLN A 48 -29.61 5.48 -6.03
N SER A 49 -30.66 4.68 -5.87
CA SER A 49 -30.90 3.48 -6.67
C SER A 49 -31.68 3.74 -7.95
N MET A 50 -32.24 4.94 -8.15
CA MET A 50 -32.99 5.27 -9.36
C MET A 50 -32.08 5.34 -10.58
N ASP A 51 -32.53 4.72 -11.65
CA ASP A 51 -31.92 4.86 -12.96
C ASP A 51 -32.36 6.19 -13.61
N LEU A 52 -31.60 6.65 -14.60
CA LEU A 52 -31.93 7.81 -15.43
C LEU A 52 -33.20 7.62 -16.26
N ASP A 53 -33.64 6.39 -16.44
CA ASP A 53 -34.86 6.03 -17.17
C ASP A 53 -36.08 5.82 -16.24
N ASP A 54 -35.93 6.11 -14.93
CA ASP A 54 -37.02 6.02 -13.96
C ASP A 54 -38.22 6.93 -14.36
N PRO A 55 -39.47 6.46 -14.24
CA PRO A 55 -40.67 7.24 -14.53
C PRO A 55 -40.74 8.59 -13.81
N LEU A 56 -40.11 8.74 -12.64
CA LEU A 56 -39.98 10.01 -11.93
C LEU A 56 -39.44 11.12 -12.84
N TRP A 57 -38.42 10.81 -13.66
CA TRP A 57 -37.80 11.76 -14.57
C TRP A 57 -38.68 12.07 -15.79
N ASN A 58 -39.65 11.20 -16.07
CA ASN A 58 -40.48 11.20 -17.28
C ASN A 58 -41.99 11.34 -17.00
N ASP A 59 -42.39 11.72 -15.78
CA ASP A 59 -43.79 11.84 -15.30
C ASP A 59 -44.66 12.71 -16.23
N GLY A 60 -44.05 13.64 -16.97
CA GLY A 60 -44.77 14.50 -17.91
C GLY A 60 -45.65 15.54 -17.24
N HIS A 61 -45.92 15.45 -15.93
CA HIS A 61 -46.60 16.51 -15.17
C HIS A 61 -45.71 17.73 -14.90
N PHE A 62 -44.40 17.54 -14.70
CA PHE A 62 -43.50 18.62 -14.27
C PHE A 62 -42.57 19.15 -15.37
N TYR A 63 -42.42 18.43 -16.48
CA TYR A 63 -41.52 18.82 -17.57
C TYR A 63 -42.30 19.09 -18.85
N HIS A 64 -42.56 20.37 -19.14
CA HIS A 64 -42.96 20.82 -20.47
C HIS A 64 -41.78 20.88 -21.46
N THR A 65 -40.61 20.36 -21.08
CA THR A 65 -39.44 20.43 -21.95
C THR A 65 -39.57 19.39 -23.04
N ARG A 66 -40.33 19.73 -24.09
CA ARG A 66 -40.37 19.06 -25.41
C ARG A 66 -39.04 19.21 -26.17
N ALA A 67 -37.96 19.50 -25.46
CA ALA A 67 -36.66 19.64 -26.06
C ALA A 67 -36.20 18.24 -26.49
N PRO A 68 -35.61 18.10 -27.68
CA PRO A 68 -35.25 16.79 -28.23
C PRO A 68 -34.38 15.94 -27.29
N TRP A 69 -33.51 16.55 -26.48
CA TRP A 69 -32.66 15.84 -25.50
C TRP A 69 -33.44 15.14 -24.37
N ALA A 70 -34.69 15.52 -24.10
CA ALA A 70 -35.54 14.92 -23.07
C ALA A 70 -36.49 13.87 -23.63
N THR A 71 -36.99 14.05 -24.86
CA THR A 71 -38.07 13.23 -25.42
C THR A 71 -37.67 12.35 -26.61
N ASP A 72 -36.64 12.72 -27.38
CA ASP A 72 -36.25 11.99 -28.60
C ASP A 72 -35.22 10.89 -28.27
N PRO A 73 -35.55 9.61 -28.47
CA PRO A 73 -34.63 8.50 -28.23
C PRO A 73 -33.33 8.60 -29.06
N LEU A 74 -33.37 9.15 -30.26
CA LEU A 74 -32.19 9.31 -31.12
C LEU A 74 -31.27 10.39 -30.58
N VAL A 75 -31.80 11.51 -30.10
CA VAL A 75 -31.00 12.59 -29.51
C VAL A 75 -30.39 12.13 -28.18
N ARG A 76 -31.16 11.43 -27.33
CA ARG A 76 -30.64 10.81 -26.10
C ARG A 76 -29.56 9.77 -26.40
N GLY A 77 -29.78 8.95 -27.43
CA GLY A 77 -28.81 7.98 -27.93
C GLY A 77 -27.53 8.66 -28.41
N GLY A 78 -27.64 9.73 -29.20
CA GLY A 78 -26.50 10.52 -29.67
C GLY A 78 -25.68 11.13 -28.53
N ILE A 79 -26.33 11.74 -27.55
CA ILE A 79 -25.65 12.29 -26.35
C ILE A 79 -24.93 11.18 -25.57
N ARG A 80 -25.57 10.02 -25.36
CA ARG A 80 -24.94 8.85 -24.72
C ARG A 80 -23.73 8.37 -25.51
N SER A 81 -23.84 8.28 -26.84
CA SER A 81 -22.74 7.85 -27.71
C SER A 81 -21.55 8.81 -27.66
N VAL A 82 -21.79 10.13 -27.66
CA VAL A 82 -20.72 11.13 -27.50
C VAL A 82 -20.02 10.98 -26.15
N HIS A 83 -20.78 10.83 -25.06
CA HIS A 83 -20.20 10.56 -23.75
C HIS A 83 -19.46 9.22 -23.66
N LEU A 84 -19.87 8.22 -24.43
CA LEU A 84 -19.16 6.95 -24.52
C LEU A 84 -17.83 7.15 -25.26
N LEU A 85 -17.82 7.91 -26.35
CA LEU A 85 -16.60 8.24 -27.09
C LEU A 85 -15.57 8.96 -26.21
N ASP A 86 -16.00 9.94 -25.40
CA ASP A 86 -15.12 10.62 -24.44
C ASP A 86 -14.47 9.63 -23.44
N ARG A 87 -15.18 8.56 -23.06
CA ARG A 87 -14.66 7.54 -22.15
C ARG A 87 -13.73 6.53 -22.82
N VAL A 88 -13.80 6.36 -24.14
CA VAL A 88 -12.88 5.45 -24.85
C VAL A 88 -11.45 5.97 -24.72
N GLU A 89 -11.23 7.27 -24.92
CA GLU A 89 -9.91 7.89 -24.75
C GLU A 89 -9.38 7.70 -23.32
N GLU A 90 -10.24 7.86 -22.31
CA GLU A 90 -9.88 7.63 -20.91
C GLU A 90 -9.43 6.18 -20.65
N ILE A 91 -10.18 5.21 -21.18
CA ILE A 91 -9.85 3.78 -21.03
C ILE A 91 -8.54 3.44 -21.75
N GLU A 92 -8.30 4.02 -22.92
CA GLU A 92 -7.04 3.86 -23.65
C GLU A 92 -5.85 4.42 -22.87
N LEU A 93 -5.99 5.61 -22.29
CA LEU A 93 -4.97 6.22 -21.43
C LEU A 93 -4.68 5.36 -20.20
N ILE A 94 -5.71 4.87 -19.51
CA ILE A 94 -5.54 3.96 -18.36
C ILE A 94 -4.80 2.69 -18.79
N THR A 95 -5.13 2.14 -19.97
CA THR A 95 -4.45 0.95 -20.50
C THR A 95 -2.96 1.21 -20.75
N GLN A 96 -2.64 2.34 -21.38
CA GLN A 96 -1.25 2.72 -21.66
C GLN A 96 -0.45 2.98 -20.38
N GLU A 97 -1.03 3.69 -19.41
CA GLU A 97 -0.36 3.98 -18.14
C GLU A 97 -0.20 2.71 -17.29
N LEU A 98 -1.18 1.80 -17.32
CA LEU A 98 -1.04 0.48 -16.71
C LEU A 98 0.16 -0.26 -17.31
N ASP A 99 0.25 -0.34 -18.64
CA ASP A 99 1.36 -1.01 -19.34
C ASP A 99 2.72 -0.39 -19.00
N ARG A 100 2.80 0.95 -18.96
CA ARG A 100 4.02 1.66 -18.55
C ARG A 100 4.42 1.32 -17.11
N ALA A 101 3.46 1.34 -16.18
CA ALA A 101 3.72 1.07 -14.77
C ALA A 101 4.22 -0.37 -14.55
N ILE A 102 3.58 -1.37 -15.14
CA ILE A 102 3.99 -2.77 -14.98
C ILE A 102 5.28 -3.09 -15.76
N THR A 103 5.54 -2.40 -16.87
CA THR A 103 6.82 -2.48 -17.60
C THR A 103 7.94 -1.94 -16.73
N TRP A 104 7.77 -0.74 -16.16
CA TRP A 104 8.74 -0.15 -15.24
C TRP A 104 9.02 -1.08 -14.06
N ALA A 105 7.96 -1.60 -13.42
CA ALA A 105 8.11 -2.48 -12.27
C ALA A 105 8.91 -3.75 -12.60
N HIS A 106 8.62 -4.37 -13.75
CA HIS A 106 9.35 -5.55 -14.22
C HIS A 106 10.81 -5.24 -14.59
N SER A 107 11.06 -4.18 -15.37
CA SER A 107 12.40 -3.80 -15.79
C SER A 107 13.28 -3.39 -14.61
N TYR A 108 12.72 -2.66 -13.63
CA TYR A 108 13.44 -2.23 -12.45
C TYR A 108 13.80 -3.41 -11.53
N HIS A 109 12.88 -4.37 -11.35
CA HIS A 109 13.17 -5.63 -10.65
C HIS A 109 14.34 -6.38 -11.28
N GLY A 110 14.34 -6.52 -12.61
CA GLY A 110 15.45 -7.14 -13.35
C GLY A 110 16.77 -6.37 -13.22
N LEU A 111 16.72 -5.04 -13.20
CA LEU A 111 17.90 -4.19 -13.01
C LEU A 111 18.54 -4.41 -11.63
N ILE A 112 17.74 -4.44 -10.56
CA ILE A 112 18.24 -4.67 -9.20
C ILE A 112 18.89 -6.05 -9.10
N LEU A 113 18.21 -7.10 -9.59
CA LEU A 113 18.75 -8.46 -9.60
C LEU A 113 20.07 -8.54 -10.35
N SER A 114 20.15 -7.93 -11.55
CA SER A 114 21.38 -7.89 -12.34
C SER A 114 22.53 -7.21 -11.59
N LYS A 115 22.25 -6.10 -10.89
CA LYS A 115 23.27 -5.40 -10.08
C LYS A 115 23.71 -6.21 -8.87
N ILE A 116 22.80 -6.93 -8.20
CA ILE A 116 23.16 -7.86 -7.12
C ILE A 116 24.10 -8.95 -7.64
N SER A 117 23.76 -9.61 -8.76
CA SER A 117 24.62 -10.65 -9.34
C SER A 117 25.99 -10.12 -9.76
N LEU A 118 26.06 -8.88 -10.26
CA LEU A 118 27.33 -8.24 -10.62
C LEU A 118 28.21 -8.01 -9.38
N ILE A 119 27.62 -7.60 -8.26
CA ILE A 119 28.33 -7.43 -6.98
C ILE A 119 28.80 -8.78 -6.43
N GLU A 120 27.96 -9.81 -6.51
CA GLU A 120 28.31 -11.17 -6.06
C GLU A 120 29.52 -11.71 -6.83
N LEU A 121 29.55 -11.52 -8.16
CA LEU A 121 30.68 -11.88 -9.00
C LEU A 121 31.93 -11.06 -8.66
N ALA A 122 31.79 -9.75 -8.42
CA ALA A 122 32.91 -8.88 -8.03
C ALA A 122 33.47 -9.21 -6.63
N ALA A 123 32.70 -9.90 -5.78
CA ALA A 123 33.08 -10.27 -4.43
C ALA A 123 33.80 -11.63 -4.32
N GLU A 124 33.97 -12.35 -5.44
CA GLU A 124 34.65 -13.65 -5.49
C GLU A 124 36.18 -13.52 -5.25
N GLU A 125 36.83 -14.53 -4.65
CA GLU A 125 38.21 -14.41 -4.16
C GLU A 125 39.30 -14.71 -5.23
N PRO A 126 40.36 -13.88 -5.33
CA PRO A 126 40.57 -12.61 -4.62
C PRO A 126 39.77 -11.45 -5.25
N VAL A 127 39.10 -10.67 -4.39
CA VAL A 127 38.30 -9.49 -4.79
C VAL A 127 39.13 -8.55 -5.64
N ASP A 128 38.68 -8.25 -6.87
CA ASP A 128 39.38 -7.36 -7.78
C ASP A 128 39.33 -5.90 -7.29
N VAL A 129 40.44 -5.46 -6.70
CA VAL A 129 40.60 -4.10 -6.15
C VAL A 129 40.63 -3.04 -7.27
N ASN A 130 40.89 -3.43 -8.52
CA ASN A 130 40.93 -2.52 -9.67
C ASN A 130 39.57 -2.34 -10.34
N ASN A 131 38.49 -2.91 -9.79
CA ASN A 131 37.17 -2.73 -10.36
C ASN A 131 36.76 -1.23 -10.37
N VAL A 132 36.76 -0.64 -11.56
CA VAL A 132 36.47 0.79 -11.78
C VAL A 132 35.02 1.13 -11.46
N GLU A 133 34.08 0.18 -11.60
CA GLU A 133 32.65 0.41 -11.35
C GLU A 133 32.38 0.72 -9.88
N PHE A 134 33.06 0.01 -8.95
CA PHE A 134 32.82 0.14 -7.51
C PHE A 134 33.90 0.89 -6.73
N SER A 135 35.01 1.24 -7.37
CA SER A 135 36.12 1.96 -6.71
C SER A 135 35.88 3.45 -6.52
N SER A 136 34.94 4.04 -7.24
CA SER A 136 34.72 5.49 -7.29
C SER A 136 33.97 6.08 -6.08
N PHE A 137 33.25 5.27 -5.30
CA PHE A 137 32.46 5.71 -4.14
C PHE A 137 32.98 5.12 -2.83
N LEU A 138 32.64 5.77 -1.71
CA LEU A 138 33.03 5.32 -0.35
C LEU A 138 34.53 5.01 -0.24
N THR A 139 35.39 5.88 -0.79
CA THR A 139 36.84 5.66 -0.95
C THR A 139 37.59 5.35 0.35
N GLY A 140 37.03 5.70 1.51
CA GLY A 140 37.57 5.37 2.83
C GLY A 140 37.32 3.92 3.32
N PHE A 141 36.50 3.13 2.63
CA PHE A 141 36.19 1.74 2.99
C PHE A 141 37.00 0.74 2.15
N SER A 142 37.18 -0.50 2.63
CA SER A 142 37.75 -1.58 1.80
C SER A 142 36.78 -1.98 0.68
N MET A 143 37.31 -2.47 -0.46
CA MET A 143 36.45 -2.92 -1.58
C MET A 143 35.43 -3.98 -1.11
N LYS A 144 35.89 -4.95 -0.31
CA LYS A 144 35.03 -5.97 0.32
C LYS A 144 33.92 -5.35 1.19
N GLY A 145 34.24 -4.31 1.96
CA GLY A 145 33.25 -3.59 2.77
C GLY A 145 32.21 -2.86 1.92
N ARG A 146 32.63 -2.20 0.84
CA ARG A 146 31.75 -1.51 -0.11
C ARG A 146 30.78 -2.46 -0.80
N LEU A 147 31.30 -3.57 -1.35
CA LEU A 147 30.49 -4.58 -2.02
C LEU A 147 29.46 -5.19 -1.07
N ARG A 148 29.84 -5.49 0.19
CA ARG A 148 28.91 -5.98 1.21
C ARG A 148 27.80 -4.98 1.52
N LEU A 149 28.13 -3.70 1.67
CA LEU A 149 27.14 -2.66 1.95
C LEU A 149 26.16 -2.47 0.77
N LEU A 150 26.67 -2.38 -0.46
CA LEU A 150 25.81 -2.28 -1.65
C LEU A 150 24.93 -3.51 -1.80
N HIS A 151 25.47 -4.70 -1.56
CA HIS A 151 24.70 -5.94 -1.63
C HIS A 151 23.54 -5.92 -0.63
N SER A 152 23.79 -5.55 0.64
CA SER A 152 22.73 -5.45 1.64
C SER A 152 21.68 -4.40 1.28
N GLU A 153 22.09 -3.23 0.79
CA GLU A 153 21.16 -2.16 0.42
C GLU A 153 20.30 -2.54 -0.79
N LEU A 154 20.91 -3.14 -1.81
CA LEU A 154 20.18 -3.60 -2.99
C LEU A 154 19.22 -4.74 -2.65
N LYS A 155 19.58 -5.64 -1.72
CA LYS A 155 18.64 -6.68 -1.24
C LYS A 155 17.48 -6.08 -0.47
N LEU A 156 17.71 -5.05 0.34
CA LEU A 156 16.64 -4.32 1.03
C LEU A 156 15.72 -3.65 0.00
N HIS A 157 16.26 -2.90 -0.96
CA HIS A 157 15.47 -2.26 -2.00
C HIS A 157 14.74 -3.27 -2.91
N LEU A 158 15.36 -4.41 -3.20
CA LEU A 158 14.68 -5.50 -3.92
C LEU A 158 13.45 -5.95 -3.15
N ASN A 159 13.58 -6.20 -1.84
CA ASN A 159 12.46 -6.62 -1.00
C ASN A 159 11.34 -5.56 -0.97
N GLU A 160 11.68 -4.28 -0.79
CA GLU A 160 10.70 -3.19 -0.82
C GLU A 160 9.96 -3.11 -2.16
N HIS A 161 10.71 -3.21 -3.27
CA HIS A 161 10.14 -3.18 -4.61
C HIS A 161 9.25 -4.39 -4.88
N GLU A 162 9.66 -5.58 -4.46
CA GLU A 162 8.87 -6.80 -4.56
C GLU A 162 7.56 -6.70 -3.77
N ARG A 163 7.59 -6.11 -2.56
CA ARG A 163 6.39 -5.86 -1.75
C ARG A 163 5.46 -4.85 -2.44
N LEU A 164 6.00 -3.80 -3.05
CA LEU A 164 5.22 -2.85 -3.84
C LEU A 164 4.54 -3.55 -5.03
N MET A 165 5.29 -4.35 -5.79
CA MET A 165 4.77 -5.12 -6.92
C MET A 165 3.62 -6.05 -6.51
N VAL A 166 3.78 -6.79 -5.41
CA VAL A 166 2.75 -7.70 -4.88
C VAL A 166 1.55 -6.92 -4.35
N GLY A 167 1.78 -5.77 -3.71
CA GLY A 167 0.72 -4.86 -3.27
C GLY A 167 -0.15 -4.35 -4.42
N TRP A 168 0.45 -4.05 -5.58
CA TRP A 168 -0.28 -3.61 -6.78
C TRP A 168 -1.02 -4.74 -7.50
N MET A 169 -0.69 -6.00 -7.22
CA MET A 169 -1.14 -7.12 -8.03
C MET A 169 -2.66 -7.25 -8.16
N PRO A 170 -3.49 -7.06 -7.10
CA PRO A 170 -4.95 -7.13 -7.23
C PRO A 170 -5.50 -6.06 -8.18
N ASP A 171 -5.04 -4.82 -8.04
CA ASP A 171 -5.49 -3.68 -8.84
C ASP A 171 -5.04 -3.81 -10.30
N VAL A 172 -3.79 -4.26 -10.52
CA VAL A 172 -3.27 -4.56 -11.87
C VAL A 172 -4.14 -5.63 -12.54
N ARG A 173 -4.46 -6.72 -11.84
CA ARG A 173 -5.34 -7.79 -12.39
C ARG A 173 -6.74 -7.26 -12.72
N PHE A 174 -7.29 -6.40 -11.86
CA PHE A 174 -8.59 -5.79 -12.09
C PHE A 174 -8.56 -4.89 -13.33
N LEU A 175 -7.64 -3.92 -13.38
CA LEU A 175 -7.51 -2.99 -14.51
C LEU A 175 -7.21 -3.71 -15.82
N TRP A 176 -6.30 -4.69 -15.79
CA TRP A 176 -5.97 -5.53 -16.94
C TRP A 176 -7.19 -6.17 -17.59
N THR A 177 -8.10 -6.67 -16.75
CA THR A 177 -9.33 -7.33 -17.23
C THR A 177 -10.36 -6.31 -17.74
N LYS A 178 -10.33 -5.08 -17.23
CA LYS A 178 -11.35 -4.06 -17.49
C LYS A 178 -11.04 -3.17 -18.68
N THR A 179 -9.76 -2.94 -18.97
CA THR A 179 -9.36 -1.93 -19.95
C THR A 179 -8.93 -2.54 -21.28
N ARG A 180 -8.67 -3.85 -21.34
CA ARG A 180 -8.24 -4.52 -22.57
C ARG A 180 -9.40 -4.90 -23.49
N CYS A 181 -9.14 -4.80 -24.78
CA CYS A 181 -10.05 -5.21 -25.84
C CYS A 181 -9.31 -6.09 -26.87
N GLN A 182 -10.01 -6.52 -27.93
CA GLN A 182 -9.46 -7.38 -28.98
C GLN A 182 -8.24 -6.80 -29.72
N TYR A 183 -7.97 -5.50 -29.59
CA TYR A 183 -6.86 -4.80 -30.23
C TYR A 183 -5.65 -4.60 -29.31
N THR A 184 -5.79 -4.83 -28.01
CA THR A 184 -4.67 -4.76 -27.07
C THR A 184 -3.94 -6.11 -27.06
N LYS A 185 -2.62 -6.11 -26.83
CA LYS A 185 -1.90 -7.35 -26.50
C LYS A 185 -2.63 -8.04 -25.33
N SER A 186 -2.48 -9.34 -25.12
CA SER A 186 -3.11 -10.06 -23.99
C SER A 186 -2.11 -10.52 -22.93
N GLU A 187 -0.82 -10.30 -23.17
CA GLU A 187 0.28 -10.82 -22.36
C GLU A 187 1.20 -9.70 -21.89
N HIS A 188 1.87 -9.91 -20.75
CA HIS A 188 2.96 -9.06 -20.29
C HIS A 188 3.90 -9.83 -19.34
N PRO A 189 5.24 -9.67 -19.47
CA PRO A 189 6.24 -10.42 -18.70
C PRO A 189 6.10 -10.33 -17.17
N TRP A 190 5.58 -9.20 -16.67
CA TRP A 190 5.30 -8.99 -15.24
C TRP A 190 4.47 -10.14 -14.63
N PHE A 191 3.48 -10.68 -15.36
CA PHE A 191 2.64 -11.78 -14.87
C PHE A 191 3.40 -13.09 -14.68
N ASN A 192 4.53 -13.28 -15.37
CA ASN A 192 5.37 -14.46 -15.24
C ASN A 192 6.24 -14.40 -13.98
N VAL A 193 6.58 -13.19 -13.52
CA VAL A 193 7.48 -12.97 -12.38
C VAL A 193 6.70 -12.79 -11.09
N ILE A 194 5.53 -12.14 -11.12
CA ILE A 194 4.82 -11.72 -9.91
C ILE A 194 4.40 -12.87 -8.99
N GLU A 195 4.01 -14.01 -9.55
CA GLU A 195 3.62 -15.19 -8.75
C GLU A 195 4.82 -15.80 -8.02
N THR A 196 6.00 -15.78 -8.64
CA THR A 196 7.24 -16.24 -8.03
C THR A 196 7.66 -15.30 -6.90
N VAL A 197 7.61 -13.99 -7.15
CA VAL A 197 7.90 -12.95 -6.14
C VAL A 197 6.97 -13.07 -4.94
N LYS A 198 5.67 -13.24 -5.16
CA LYS A 198 4.68 -13.44 -4.09
C LYS A 198 5.01 -14.67 -3.24
N LYS A 199 5.35 -15.79 -3.87
CA LYS A 199 5.75 -17.02 -3.14
C LYS A 199 7.01 -16.80 -2.32
N HIS A 200 8.00 -16.09 -2.87
CA HIS A 200 9.24 -15.77 -2.18
C HIS A 200 8.98 -14.95 -0.91
N LEU A 201 8.20 -13.87 -1.02
CA LEU A 201 7.87 -13.01 0.12
C LEU A 201 7.11 -13.77 1.21
N ASN A 202 6.12 -14.57 0.82
CA ASN A 202 5.38 -15.40 1.78
C ASN A 202 6.29 -16.43 2.48
N GLY A 203 7.25 -17.01 1.77
CA GLY A 203 8.22 -17.94 2.35
C GLY A 203 9.21 -17.25 3.28
N ALA A 204 9.70 -16.07 2.92
CA ALA A 204 10.60 -15.27 3.74
C ALA A 204 9.93 -14.79 5.04
N ASP A 205 8.66 -14.36 4.97
CA ASP A 205 7.88 -13.99 6.16
C ASP A 205 7.69 -15.20 7.09
N MET A 206 7.44 -16.38 6.54
CA MET A 206 7.32 -17.61 7.35
C MET A 206 8.64 -18.04 7.98
N ALA A 207 9.76 -17.94 7.26
CA ALA A 207 11.10 -18.23 7.79
C ALA A 207 11.50 -17.23 8.91
N PHE A 208 11.18 -15.95 8.74
CA PHE A 208 11.39 -14.94 9.77
C PHE A 208 10.54 -15.20 11.03
N ILE A 209 9.30 -15.68 10.87
CA ILE A 209 8.44 -16.07 12.00
C ILE A 209 8.99 -17.32 12.70
N ASP A 210 9.47 -18.31 11.96
CA ASP A 210 10.07 -19.54 12.51
C ASP A 210 11.34 -19.22 13.31
N ASP A 211 12.25 -18.40 12.75
CA ASP A 211 13.44 -17.91 13.46
C ASP A 211 13.07 -17.11 14.72
N ALA A 212 12.00 -16.30 14.67
CA ALA A 212 11.53 -15.54 15.83
C ALA A 212 10.88 -16.44 16.90
N LEU A 213 10.16 -17.49 16.50
CA LEU A 213 9.53 -18.46 17.39
C LEU A 213 10.58 -19.35 18.07
N GLU A 214 11.57 -19.82 17.32
CA GLU A 214 12.71 -20.58 17.83
C GLU A 214 13.45 -19.76 18.90
N ASN A 215 13.72 -18.47 18.64
CA ASN A 215 14.32 -17.55 19.61
C ASN A 215 13.48 -17.33 20.89
N LEU A 216 12.14 -17.41 20.81
CA LEU A 216 11.28 -17.33 22.00
C LEU A 216 11.32 -18.62 22.83
N THR A 217 11.41 -19.79 22.20
CA THR A 217 11.49 -21.07 22.91
C THR A 217 12.83 -21.28 23.64
N PHE A 218 13.91 -20.65 23.18
CA PHE A 218 15.20 -20.68 23.89
C PHE A 218 15.25 -19.80 25.15
N ALA A 219 14.37 -18.80 25.28
CA ALA A 219 14.30 -17.95 26.46
C ALA A 219 13.62 -18.64 27.67
N GLU A 220 12.85 -19.71 27.45
CA GLU A 220 12.07 -20.37 28.52
C GLU A 220 12.79 -21.58 29.16
N ASN A 221 13.81 -22.14 28.52
CA ASN A 221 14.57 -23.29 29.05
C ASN A 221 15.93 -22.93 29.68
N GLY A 222 16.21 -21.65 29.89
CA GLY A 222 17.52 -21.13 30.32
C GLY A 222 17.58 -20.57 31.74
N THR A 223 16.84 -21.10 32.71
CA THR A 223 17.06 -20.78 34.14
C THR A 223 16.90 -22.01 35.06
N ASN A 224 17.85 -22.94 34.99
CA ASN A 224 18.23 -23.70 36.19
C ASN A 224 19.34 -22.92 36.88
N VAL A 225 18.96 -22.04 37.82
CA VAL A 225 19.89 -21.47 38.78
C VAL A 225 20.09 -22.54 39.85
N GLU A 226 21.32 -23.07 39.92
CA GLU A 226 21.77 -23.91 41.03
C GLU A 226 21.66 -23.10 42.33
N GLU A 227 20.72 -23.48 43.20
CA GLU A 227 20.65 -22.99 44.57
C GLU A 227 21.86 -23.54 45.35
N GLN A 228 22.85 -22.69 45.60
CA GLN A 228 23.87 -22.93 46.61
C GLN A 228 23.29 -22.59 48.00
N GLU A 229 23.03 -23.61 48.80
CA GLU A 229 22.73 -23.48 50.24
C GLU A 229 23.90 -22.82 50.98
N GLN A 230 23.68 -21.62 51.51
CA GLN A 230 24.48 -21.04 52.59
C GLN A 230 23.76 -21.26 53.91
N ALA A 231 24.36 -22.04 54.81
CA ALA A 231 24.06 -22.04 56.23
C ALA A 231 25.22 -21.38 56.99
N GLU A 232 24.90 -20.28 57.66
CA GLU A 232 25.78 -19.51 58.55
C GLU A 232 26.26 -20.35 59.76
N ASN A 233 27.47 -20.10 60.26
CA ASN A 233 27.66 -19.53 61.60
C ASN A 233 29.14 -19.29 61.98
N ASN A 234 29.38 -18.04 62.41
CA ASN A 234 30.29 -17.56 63.46
C ASN A 234 31.67 -18.24 63.68
N ALA A 235 32.74 -17.47 63.45
CA ALA A 235 33.57 -16.96 64.56
C ALA A 235 34.57 -15.90 64.05
N GLN A 236 34.58 -14.77 64.77
CA GLN A 236 35.72 -13.87 65.06
C GLN A 236 37.03 -14.10 64.28
N ASP A 237 37.57 -13.08 63.62
CA ASP A 237 38.48 -12.11 64.26
C ASP A 237 39.00 -11.04 63.27
N PHE A 238 39.31 -9.88 63.84
CA PHE A 238 40.21 -8.81 63.37
C PHE A 238 39.83 -7.85 62.23
N ARG A 239 39.64 -6.59 62.65
CA ARG A 239 39.54 -5.35 61.86
C ARG A 239 40.89 -4.95 61.25
N SER A 240 40.83 -4.66 59.95
CA SER A 240 41.32 -3.44 59.26
C SER A 240 42.82 -3.16 59.04
N PRO A 241 43.16 -2.38 57.99
CA PRO A 241 44.35 -2.62 57.16
C PRO A 241 45.43 -1.52 57.22
N GLN A 242 46.61 -1.90 56.73
CA GLN A 242 47.64 -1.11 56.05
C GLN A 242 48.13 0.20 56.69
N THR A 243 49.40 0.20 57.09
CA THR A 243 50.25 1.40 57.06
C THR A 243 51.52 1.14 56.26
N ASN A 244 51.76 2.08 55.36
CA ASN A 244 52.67 2.09 54.23
C ASN A 244 54.16 2.06 54.63
N ASN A 245 54.98 1.34 53.86
CA ASN A 245 56.43 1.31 54.01
C ASN A 245 57.07 2.55 53.35
N ARG A 246 57.70 3.38 54.19
CA ARG A 246 59.09 3.85 54.10
C ARG A 246 59.68 4.19 52.72
N VAL A 247 60.00 5.48 52.50
CA VAL A 247 61.29 5.91 51.90
C VAL A 247 61.79 7.18 52.59
N MET A 248 63.02 7.12 53.10
CA MET A 248 63.81 8.23 53.64
C MET A 248 65.03 8.45 52.72
N ARG A 249 65.26 9.71 52.31
CA ARG A 249 66.52 10.42 51.94
C ARG A 249 66.12 11.60 51.04
N GLY A 250 66.56 12.84 51.22
CA GLY A 250 67.51 13.45 52.13
C GLY A 250 68.20 14.65 51.45
N SER A 251 68.30 15.76 52.18
CA SER A 251 69.35 16.79 52.09
C SER A 251 69.31 17.89 51.01
N MET A 252 69.19 19.15 51.47
CA MET A 252 69.86 20.38 51.02
C MET A 252 69.49 21.47 52.06
N GLY A 253 70.34 22.29 52.66
CA GLY A 253 71.78 22.51 52.61
C GLY A 253 72.14 23.62 53.62
N ARG A 254 73.41 23.69 54.01
CA ARG A 254 74.15 24.84 54.57
C ARG A 254 75.53 24.74 53.91
N SER A 255 76.14 25.74 53.29
CA SER A 255 75.96 27.20 53.30
C SER A 255 76.21 27.76 51.90
#